data_AF-A0A952EFN0-F1
#
_entry.id   AF-A0A952EFN0-F1
#
_cell.length_a   1.000
_cell.length_b   1.000
_cell.length_c   1.000
_cell.angle_alpha   90.00
_cell.angle_beta   90.00
_cell.angle_gamma   90.00
#
_symmetry.space_group_name_H-M   'P 1'
#
loop_
_entity.id
_entity.type
_entity.pdbx_description
1 polymer ?
#
loop_
_entity_poly.entity_id
_entity_poly.type
_entity_poly.pdbx_seq_one_letter_code
_entity_poly.pdbx_strand_id
1 'polypeptide(L)'
;MTRALELRNVQPMAPVAMPSLRLFASIPPEFAAHAVTDTGCLPLIAPGEVAVVTDQPLLYPESGGWYLVEQSAGTTFYGREKRVRSIDVVYSKNGSDGEVRWWAKSPGQRRRGVVEMSDGPLELKYMTEKILGRVVGIHAPDRVSANPPDDELRAILKYEPDWLRPYNDAMSGRQK
;
A
#
# COMPACT_ATOMS: atom_id res chain seq x y z
N MET A 1 -42.49 -23.34 21.37
CA MET A 1 -41.12 -23.84 21.58
C MET A 1 -40.24 -23.26 20.49
N THR A 2 -39.59 -22.13 20.76
CA THR A 2 -38.89 -21.32 19.75
C THR A 2 -37.39 -21.51 19.93
N ARG A 3 -36.72 -22.13 18.95
CA ARG A 3 -35.28 -22.38 18.97
C ARG A 3 -34.56 -21.14 18.47
N ALA A 4 -33.89 -20.43 19.37
CA ALA A 4 -33.07 -19.26 19.07
C ALA A 4 -31.86 -19.67 18.20
N LEU A 5 -31.65 -18.93 17.10
CA LEU A 5 -30.47 -19.04 16.25
C LEU A 5 -29.26 -18.49 17.02
N GLU A 6 -28.27 -19.34 17.26
CA GLU A 6 -26.95 -18.94 17.72
C GLU A 6 -26.28 -18.08 16.65
N LEU A 7 -26.32 -16.76 16.86
CA LEU A 7 -25.43 -15.82 16.19
C LEU A 7 -23.99 -16.18 16.59
N ARG A 8 -23.29 -16.88 15.71
CA ARG A 8 -21.84 -17.04 15.84
C ARG A 8 -21.22 -15.65 15.89
N ASN A 9 -20.57 -15.36 17.01
CA ASN A 9 -19.70 -14.20 17.20
C ASN A 9 -18.69 -14.14 16.04
N VAL A 10 -19.02 -13.37 15.00
CA VAL A 10 -18.03 -12.89 14.05
C VAL A 10 -17.26 -11.83 14.83
N GLN A 11 -16.10 -12.20 15.38
CA GLN A 11 -15.17 -11.20 15.87
C GLN A 11 -14.96 -10.18 14.74
N PRO A 12 -15.13 -8.87 14.99
CA PRO A 12 -14.72 -7.89 14.01
C PRO A 12 -13.23 -8.12 13.78
N MET A 13 -12.86 -8.56 12.57
CA MET A 13 -11.47 -8.60 12.14
C MET A 13 -10.92 -7.20 12.43
N ALA A 14 -9.92 -7.13 13.31
CA ALA A 14 -9.19 -5.89 13.54
C ALA A 14 -8.81 -5.31 12.16
N PRO A 15 -8.94 -4.00 11.94
CA PRO A 15 -8.50 -3.40 10.68
C PRO A 15 -7.06 -3.84 10.44
N VAL A 16 -6.85 -4.62 9.38
CA VAL A 16 -5.50 -4.98 8.93
C VAL A 16 -4.80 -3.65 8.74
N ALA A 17 -3.83 -3.35 9.61
CA ALA A 17 -3.06 -2.13 9.52
C ALA A 17 -2.43 -2.12 8.14
N MET A 18 -3.01 -1.35 7.23
CA MET A 18 -2.45 -1.13 5.90
C MET A 18 -1.03 -0.62 6.16
N PRO A 19 0.02 -1.33 5.73
CA PRO A 19 1.38 -0.90 6.00
C PRO A 19 1.55 0.47 5.35
N SER A 20 1.61 1.52 6.18
CA SER A 20 1.82 2.88 5.71
C SER A 20 3.21 2.97 5.11
N LEU A 21 3.29 3.47 3.87
CA LEU A 21 4.56 3.72 3.20
C LEU A 21 5.35 4.75 4.00
N ARG A 22 6.59 4.42 4.36
CA ARG A 22 7.47 5.32 5.11
C ARG A 22 8.15 6.31 4.17
N LEU A 23 8.49 7.49 4.69
CA LEU A 23 9.35 8.43 3.97
C LEU A 23 10.81 8.23 4.39
N PHE A 24 11.71 8.15 3.41
CA PHE A 24 13.13 7.92 3.62
C PHE A 24 13.94 9.14 3.18
N ALA A 25 14.69 9.76 4.10
CA ALA A 25 15.61 10.85 3.77
C ALA A 25 16.84 10.36 3.00
N SER A 26 17.28 9.15 3.33
CA SER A 26 18.31 8.39 2.64
C SER A 26 17.88 6.92 2.58
N ILE A 27 18.38 6.17 1.60
CA ILE A 27 18.04 4.76 1.41
C ILE A 27 19.04 3.91 2.20
N PRO A 28 18.59 3.14 3.22
CA PRO A 28 19.48 2.26 3.97
C PRO A 28 20.09 1.16 3.09
N PRO A 29 21.28 0.61 3.43
CA PRO A 29 21.99 -0.37 2.60
C PRO A 29 21.22 -1.67 2.33
N GLU A 30 20.28 -2.05 3.20
CA GLU A 30 19.45 -3.25 3.08
C GLU A 30 18.24 -3.09 2.13
N PHE A 31 18.08 -1.91 1.52
CA PHE A 31 17.00 -1.63 0.59
C PHE A 31 17.53 -1.25 -0.80
N ALA A 32 16.72 -1.54 -1.81
CA ALA A 32 16.93 -1.12 -3.18
C ALA A 32 16.09 0.12 -3.51
N ALA A 33 16.63 0.95 -4.39
CA ALA A 33 15.94 2.09 -4.96
C ALA A 33 15.26 1.70 -6.28
N HIS A 34 14.00 2.09 -6.46
CA HIS A 34 13.30 1.94 -7.74
C HIS A 34 12.70 3.27 -8.18
N ALA A 35 13.19 3.82 -9.30
CA ALA A 35 12.61 5.02 -9.89
C ALA A 35 11.25 4.70 -10.52
N VAL A 36 10.20 5.41 -10.08
CA VAL A 36 8.85 5.24 -10.61
C VAL A 36 8.75 5.96 -11.95
N THR A 37 8.37 5.23 -12.99
CA THR A 37 8.35 5.75 -14.37
C THR A 37 6.94 5.94 -14.94
N ASP A 38 5.94 5.31 -14.34
CA ASP A 38 4.55 5.33 -14.79
C ASP A 38 3.62 6.04 -13.81
N THR A 39 2.39 6.29 -14.26
CA THR A 39 1.35 6.95 -13.47
C THR A 39 0.47 5.97 -12.69
N GLY A 40 0.81 4.68 -12.69
CA GLY A 40 0.02 3.61 -12.08
C GLY A 40 -0.09 3.73 -10.56
N CYS A 41 0.84 4.45 -9.93
CA CYS A 41 0.86 4.70 -8.49
C CYS A 41 0.17 6.00 -8.06
N LEU A 42 -0.34 6.80 -9.00
CA LEU A 42 -1.00 8.07 -8.64
C LEU A 42 -2.28 7.83 -7.84
N PRO A 43 -2.56 8.67 -6.82
CA PRO A 43 -1.83 9.89 -6.47
C PRO A 43 -0.70 9.68 -5.45
N LEU A 44 -0.42 8.45 -5.03
CA LEU A 44 0.43 8.15 -3.88
C LEU A 44 1.92 8.25 -4.19
N ILE A 45 2.33 7.82 -5.38
CA ILE A 45 3.71 7.96 -5.87
C ILE A 45 3.64 8.53 -7.28
N ALA A 46 4.32 9.64 -7.50
CA ALA A 46 4.38 10.33 -8.78
C ALA A 46 5.54 9.80 -9.65
N PRO A 47 5.42 9.86 -11.00
CA PRO A 47 6.55 9.62 -11.88
C PRO A 47 7.75 10.52 -11.51
N GLY A 48 8.94 9.94 -11.47
CA GLY A 48 10.17 10.61 -11.03
C GLY A 48 10.47 10.51 -9.53
N GLU A 49 9.49 10.11 -8.70
CA GLU A 49 9.76 9.74 -7.31
C GLU A 49 10.43 8.35 -7.25
N VAL A 50 11.09 8.06 -6.12
CA VAL A 50 11.83 6.82 -5.92
C VAL A 50 11.14 6.00 -4.83
N ALA A 51 10.69 4.81 -5.19
CA ALA A 51 10.20 3.82 -4.23
C ALA A 51 11.38 3.09 -3.57
N VAL A 52 11.24 2.81 -2.28
CA VAL A 52 12.19 2.01 -1.50
C VAL A 52 11.65 0.60 -1.39
N VAL A 53 12.45 -0.37 -1.81
CA VAL A 53 12.07 -1.77 -1.98
C VAL A 53 12.98 -2.66 -1.15
N THR A 54 12.43 -3.71 -0.52
CA THR A 54 13.25 -4.72 0.17
C THR A 54 14.12 -5.51 -0.83
N ASP A 55 15.38 -5.74 -0.48
CA ASP A 55 16.26 -6.65 -1.23
C ASP A 55 16.24 -8.06 -0.61
N GLN A 56 15.10 -8.75 -0.72
CA GLN A 56 14.95 -10.12 -0.22
C GLN A 56 14.81 -11.11 -1.39
N PRO A 57 15.55 -12.24 -1.37
CA PRO A 57 15.63 -13.15 -2.51
C PRO A 57 14.36 -13.96 -2.75
N LEU A 58 13.52 -14.14 -1.73
CA LEU A 58 12.26 -14.85 -1.84
C LEU A 58 11.23 -14.17 -0.95
N LEU A 59 10.13 -13.73 -1.56
CA LEU A 59 9.13 -12.96 -0.87
C LEU A 59 7.74 -13.53 -1.16
N TYR A 60 7.08 -13.99 -0.10
CA TYR A 60 5.71 -14.50 -0.20
C TYR A 60 4.74 -13.32 -0.23
N PRO A 61 3.85 -13.23 -1.23
CA PRO A 61 2.88 -12.14 -1.31
C PRO A 61 1.91 -12.17 -0.13
N GLU A 62 1.58 -10.97 0.34
CA GLU A 62 0.49 -10.71 1.27
C GLU A 62 -0.62 -9.96 0.52
N SER A 63 -1.87 -10.32 0.77
CA SER A 63 -3.01 -9.63 0.16
C SER A 63 -3.07 -8.18 0.65
N GLY A 64 -3.12 -7.22 -0.28
CA GLY A 64 -3.04 -5.79 -0.02
C GLY A 64 -1.61 -5.22 0.05
N GLY A 65 -0.58 -6.07 -0.05
CA GLY A 65 0.81 -5.64 -0.06
C GLY A 65 1.19 -4.94 -1.37
N TRP A 66 2.08 -3.96 -1.26
CA TRP A 66 2.67 -3.26 -2.40
C TRP A 66 4.00 -3.91 -2.77
N TYR A 67 4.17 -4.24 -4.04
CA TYR A 67 5.33 -4.96 -4.54
C TYR A 67 5.85 -4.32 -5.82
N LEU A 68 7.16 -4.39 -6.00
CA LEU A 68 7.75 -4.22 -7.31
C LEU A 68 7.57 -5.55 -8.06
N VAL A 69 6.82 -5.53 -9.14
CA VAL A 69 6.42 -6.70 -9.92
C VAL A 69 7.01 -6.61 -11.33
N GLU A 70 7.58 -7.72 -11.81
CA GLU A 70 7.97 -7.87 -13.19
C GLU A 70 6.77 -8.35 -14.03
N GLN A 71 6.32 -7.49 -14.95
CA GLN A 71 5.21 -7.77 -15.86
C GLN A 71 5.70 -8.03 -17.28
N SER A 72 4.94 -8.83 -18.02
CA SER A 72 5.11 -9.00 -19.46
C SER A 72 4.40 -7.86 -20.20
N ALA A 73 5.15 -7.07 -20.97
CA ALA A 73 4.65 -5.94 -21.77
C ALA A 73 4.61 -6.27 -23.27
N GLY A 74 4.21 -7.50 -23.60
CA GLY A 74 4.13 -8.01 -24.96
C GLY A 74 5.48 -8.49 -25.51
N THR A 75 5.58 -8.57 -26.83
CA THR A 75 6.77 -9.04 -27.53
C THR A 75 7.39 -7.93 -28.36
N THR A 76 8.72 -7.90 -28.38
CA THR A 76 9.51 -7.06 -29.29
C THR A 76 9.33 -7.52 -30.73
N PHE A 77 9.73 -6.68 -31.69
CA PHE A 77 9.70 -7.01 -33.12
C PHE A 77 10.45 -8.32 -33.46
N TYR A 78 11.46 -8.68 -32.68
CA TYR A 78 12.22 -9.92 -32.82
C TYR A 78 11.63 -11.11 -32.05
N GLY A 79 10.38 -11.01 -31.57
CA GLY A 79 9.69 -12.08 -30.85
C GLY A 79 10.17 -12.31 -29.42
N ARG A 80 11.09 -11.49 -28.88
CA ARG A 80 11.50 -11.57 -27.47
C ARG A 80 10.46 -10.92 -26.58
N GLU A 81 10.14 -11.57 -25.46
CA GLU A 81 9.28 -10.99 -24.43
C GLU A 81 9.88 -9.68 -23.90
N LYS A 82 9.08 -8.62 -23.88
CA LYS A 82 9.44 -7.37 -23.23
C LYS A 82 8.99 -7.45 -21.78
N ARG A 83 9.90 -7.27 -20.84
CA ARG A 83 9.58 -7.19 -19.42
C ARG A 83 9.62 -5.76 -18.95
N VAL A 84 8.64 -5.37 -18.14
CA VAL A 84 8.57 -4.06 -17.47
C VAL A 84 8.43 -4.28 -15.99
N ARG A 85 8.90 -3.31 -15.20
CA ARG A 85 8.76 -3.35 -13.75
C ARG A 85 7.78 -2.26 -13.35
N SER A 86 6.74 -2.65 -12.63
CA SER A 86 5.71 -1.76 -12.13
C SER A 86 5.51 -1.99 -10.64
N ILE A 87 5.08 -0.95 -9.94
CA ILE A 87 4.65 -1.11 -8.56
C ILE A 87 3.16 -1.47 -8.59
N ASP A 88 2.84 -2.63 -8.01
CA ASP A 88 1.49 -3.16 -7.99
C ASP A 88 1.07 -3.54 -6.57
N VAL A 89 -0.22 -3.44 -6.31
CA VAL A 89 -0.87 -4.06 -5.16
C VAL A 89 -1.23 -5.49 -5.53
N VAL A 90 -0.74 -6.43 -4.74
CA VAL A 90 -1.05 -7.84 -4.90
C VAL A 90 -2.23 -8.20 -4.01
N TYR A 91 -3.19 -8.95 -4.54
CA TYR A 91 -4.33 -9.45 -3.77
C TYR A 91 -4.65 -10.89 -4.12
N SER A 92 -5.20 -11.62 -3.15
CA SER A 92 -5.63 -12.99 -3.31
C SER A 92 -7.16 -13.13 -3.29
N LYS A 93 -7.67 -14.14 -3.98
CA LYS A 93 -9.08 -14.53 -3.95
C LYS A 93 -9.19 -16.04 -4.10
N ASN A 94 -10.14 -16.64 -3.39
CA ASN A 94 -10.49 -18.04 -3.56
C ASN A 94 -11.21 -18.25 -4.90
N GLY A 95 -10.74 -19.21 -5.67
CA GLY A 95 -11.38 -19.71 -6.88
C GLY A 95 -12.61 -20.57 -6.54
N SER A 96 -13.43 -20.86 -7.56
CA SER A 96 -14.59 -21.76 -7.43
C SER A 96 -14.18 -23.21 -7.18
N ASP A 97 -12.93 -23.55 -7.51
CA ASP A 97 -12.26 -24.83 -7.23
C ASP A 97 -11.72 -24.92 -5.79
N GLY A 98 -11.82 -23.85 -5.00
CA GLY A 98 -11.26 -23.77 -3.65
C GLY A 98 -9.79 -23.34 -3.60
N GLU A 99 -9.14 -23.16 -4.75
CA GLU A 99 -7.74 -22.78 -4.83
C GLU A 99 -7.54 -21.27 -4.68
N VAL A 100 -6.50 -20.85 -3.96
CA VAL A 100 -6.16 -19.43 -3.84
C VAL A 100 -5.43 -18.98 -5.10
N ARG A 101 -5.96 -17.96 -5.76
CA ARG A 101 -5.32 -17.30 -6.90
C ARG A 101 -4.88 -15.90 -6.52
N TRP A 102 -3.86 -15.41 -7.21
CA TRP A 102 -3.24 -14.12 -6.98
C TRP A 102 -3.36 -13.22 -8.19
N TRP A 103 -3.53 -11.93 -7.95
CA TRP A 103 -3.55 -10.88 -8.96
C TRP A 103 -2.61 -9.77 -8.54
N ALA A 104 -1.93 -9.18 -9.52
CA ALA A 104 -1.20 -7.93 -9.36
C ALA A 104 -1.90 -6.84 -10.16
N LYS A 105 -2.08 -5.67 -9.54
CA LYS A 105 -2.75 -4.53 -10.17
C LYS A 105 -2.14 -3.23 -9.68
N SER A 106 -2.03 -2.25 -10.58
CA SER A 106 -1.57 -0.92 -10.21
C SER A 106 -2.45 -0.30 -9.11
N PRO A 107 -1.84 0.40 -8.11
CA PRO A 107 -2.57 0.97 -6.97
C PRO A 107 -3.50 2.12 -7.32
N GLY A 108 -3.33 2.71 -8.50
CA GLY A 108 -4.01 3.92 -8.93
C GLY A 108 -5.52 3.77 -8.98
N GLN A 109 -6.19 4.92 -8.90
CA GLN A 109 -7.65 4.96 -9.03
C GLN A 109 -8.07 4.55 -10.44
N ARG A 110 -9.09 3.68 -10.49
CA ARG A 110 -9.82 3.34 -11.70
C ARG A 110 -10.28 4.60 -12.43
N ARG A 111 -9.66 4.88 -13.57
CA ARG A 111 -10.12 5.94 -14.48
C ARG A 111 -11.31 5.43 -15.28
N ARG A 112 -12.43 6.14 -15.22
CA ARG A 112 -13.64 5.78 -15.97
C ARG A 112 -13.33 5.74 -17.48
N GLY A 113 -13.67 4.62 -18.14
CA GLY A 113 -13.41 4.41 -19.57
C GLY A 113 -12.03 3.83 -19.90
N VAL A 114 -11.17 3.56 -18.91
CA VAL A 114 -9.88 2.89 -19.10
C VAL A 114 -9.99 1.44 -18.65
N VAL A 115 -9.58 0.52 -19.53
CA VAL A 115 -9.41 -0.90 -19.18
C VAL A 115 -8.07 -1.04 -18.47
N GLU A 116 -8.12 -1.27 -17.16
CA GLU A 116 -6.93 -1.63 -16.39
C GLU A 116 -6.69 -3.14 -16.53
N MET A 117 -5.50 -3.49 -17.01
CA MET A 117 -5.07 -4.87 -17.02
C MET A 117 -4.54 -5.23 -15.62
N SER A 118 -4.99 -6.37 -15.10
CA SER A 118 -4.39 -7.01 -13.94
C SER A 118 -3.64 -8.24 -14.41
N ASP A 119 -2.47 -8.50 -13.84
CA ASP A 119 -1.73 -9.72 -14.09
C ASP A 119 -2.29 -10.83 -13.20
N GLY A 120 -2.84 -11.89 -13.81
CA GLY A 120 -3.45 -13.03 -13.13
C GLY A 120 -4.81 -13.44 -13.70
N PRO A 121 -5.45 -14.46 -13.12
CA PRO A 121 -5.07 -15.18 -11.89
C PRO A 121 -3.78 -16.00 -12.02
N LEU A 122 -2.90 -15.91 -11.02
CA LEU A 122 -1.67 -16.69 -10.90
C LEU A 122 -1.73 -17.64 -9.69
N GLU A 123 -1.03 -18.78 -9.79
CA GLU A 123 -0.69 -19.60 -8.61
C GLU A 123 0.36 -18.88 -7.76
N LEU A 124 0.43 -19.23 -6.47
CA LEU A 124 1.39 -18.63 -5.54
C LEU A 124 2.83 -18.68 -6.07
N LYS A 125 3.27 -19.83 -6.62
CA LYS A 125 4.63 -19.99 -7.16
C LYS A 125 4.96 -18.97 -8.25
N TYR A 126 4.02 -18.74 -9.18
CA TYR A 126 4.21 -17.81 -10.29
C TYR A 126 4.14 -16.35 -9.83
N MET A 127 3.32 -16.05 -8.82
CA MET A 127 3.29 -14.72 -8.22
C MET A 127 4.62 -14.41 -7.51
N THR A 128 5.14 -15.36 -6.73
CA THR A 128 6.43 -15.23 -6.04
C THR A 128 7.59 -15.01 -7.03
N GLU A 129 7.58 -15.68 -8.19
CA GLU A 129 8.58 -15.49 -9.24
C GLU A 129 8.55 -14.09 -9.88
N LYS A 130 7.39 -13.42 -9.88
CA LYS A 130 7.24 -12.07 -10.43
C LYS A 130 7.58 -10.95 -9.44
N ILE A 131 7.55 -11.22 -8.14
CA ILE A 131 7.83 -10.23 -7.11
C ILE A 131 9.34 -10.04 -6.98
N LEU A 132 9.79 -8.82 -7.28
CA LEU A 132 11.19 -8.43 -7.14
C LEU A 132 11.50 -7.87 -5.74
N GLY A 133 10.47 -7.44 -5.01
CA GLY A 133 10.61 -7.00 -3.62
C GLY A 133 9.36 -6.25 -3.14
N ARG A 134 9.24 -6.10 -1.82
CA ARG A 134 8.14 -5.35 -1.17
C ARG A 134 8.47 -3.87 -1.15
N VAL A 135 7.52 -3.03 -1.54
CA VAL A 135 7.64 -1.59 -1.40
C VAL A 135 7.39 -1.22 0.06
N VAL A 136 8.37 -0.60 0.70
CA VAL A 136 8.34 -0.23 2.12
C VAL A 136 8.25 1.28 2.33
N GLY A 137 8.51 2.07 1.29
CA GLY A 137 8.43 3.52 1.39
C GLY A 137 8.79 4.26 0.12
N ILE A 138 8.94 5.58 0.28
CA ILE A 138 9.28 6.53 -0.77
C ILE A 138 10.50 7.32 -0.29
N HIS A 139 11.52 7.43 -1.13
CA HIS A 139 12.66 8.30 -0.88
C HIS A 139 12.28 9.74 -1.21
N ALA A 140 12.31 10.60 -0.19
CA ALA A 140 11.85 11.99 -0.28
C ALA A 140 12.73 12.88 0.62
N PRO A 141 13.98 13.17 0.24
CA PRO A 141 14.96 13.86 1.09
C PRO A 141 14.45 15.22 1.60
N ASP A 142 13.78 15.99 0.74
CA ASP A 142 13.27 17.33 1.09
C ASP A 142 11.95 17.31 1.89
N ARG A 143 11.24 16.17 1.92
CA ARG A 143 9.98 16.03 2.68
C ARG A 143 10.22 15.58 4.12
N VAL A 144 11.35 14.91 4.39
CA VAL A 144 11.66 14.46 5.76
C VAL A 144 12.12 15.62 6.64
N SER A 145 12.80 16.63 6.10
CA SER A 145 13.14 17.86 6.83
C SER A 145 11.93 18.79 7.08
N ALA A 146 10.81 18.54 6.40
CA ALA A 146 9.58 19.32 6.54
C ALA A 146 8.61 18.76 7.59
N ASN A 147 8.92 17.61 8.20
CA ASN A 147 8.24 17.19 9.42
C ASN A 147 8.86 17.98 10.59
N PRO A 148 8.09 18.81 11.31
CA PRO A 148 8.60 19.46 12.49
C PRO A 148 9.07 18.36 13.48
N PRO A 149 10.22 18.55 14.16
CA PRO A 149 10.70 17.55 15.13
C PRO A 149 9.58 17.21 16.13
N ASP A 150 9.53 15.96 16.62
CA ASP A 150 8.45 15.45 17.49
C ASP A 150 8.12 16.37 18.70
N ASP A 151 9.06 17.21 19.13
CA ASP A 151 8.88 18.23 20.16
C ASP A 151 7.94 19.38 19.74
N GLU A 152 7.89 19.74 18.47
CA GLU A 152 6.97 20.73 17.90
C GLU A 152 5.56 20.17 17.69
N LEU A 153 5.40 18.87 17.39
CA LEU A 153 4.08 18.21 17.38
C LEU A 153 3.45 18.19 18.78
N ARG A 154 4.26 18.04 19.84
CA ARG A 154 3.79 18.20 21.23
C ARG A 154 3.41 19.64 21.55
N ALA A 155 4.03 20.63 20.91
CA ALA A 155 3.68 22.04 21.07
C ALA A 155 2.38 22.39 20.31
N ILE A 156 2.19 21.85 19.10
CA ILE A 156 0.98 22.04 18.28
C ILE A 156 -0.23 21.33 18.93
N LEU A 157 -0.05 20.14 19.49
CA LEU A 157 -1.11 19.44 20.24
C LEU A 157 -1.42 20.06 21.62
N LYS A 158 -0.54 20.94 22.14
CA LYS A 158 -0.80 21.75 23.34
C LYS A 158 -1.41 23.10 23.03
N TYR A 159 -1.40 23.53 21.77
CA TYR A 159 -2.02 24.78 21.37
C TYR A 159 -3.52 24.54 21.20
N GLU A 160 -4.27 24.66 22.29
CA GLU A 160 -5.72 24.85 22.19
C GLU A 160 -5.97 26.21 21.53
N PRO A 161 -6.50 26.25 20.30
CA PRO A 161 -6.84 27.51 19.68
C PRO A 161 -7.90 28.22 20.52
N ASP A 162 -7.76 29.53 20.73
CA ASP A 162 -8.67 30.30 21.60
C ASP A 162 -10.15 30.21 21.18
N TRP A 163 -10.44 29.82 19.94
CA TRP A 163 -11.79 29.57 19.44
C TRP A 163 -12.39 28.22 19.86
N LEU A 164 -11.59 27.27 20.36
CA LEU A 164 -12.04 25.97 20.89
C LEU A 164 -12.35 26.00 22.39
N ARG A 165 -11.82 26.98 23.15
CA ARG A 165 -12.08 27.11 24.60
C ARG A 165 -13.57 27.20 24.97
N PRO A 166 -14.41 28.01 24.27
CA PRO A 166 -15.84 28.08 24.61
C PRO A 166 -16.58 26.74 24.41
N TYR A 167 -16.10 25.90 23.48
CA TYR A 167 -16.71 24.61 23.16
C TYR A 167 -16.37 23.54 24.21
N ASN A 168 -15.14 23.54 24.72
CA ASN A 168 -14.71 22.60 25.76
C ASN A 168 -15.26 22.96 27.15
N ASP A 169 -15.40 24.26 27.45
CA ASP A 169 -16.05 24.72 28.70
C ASP A 169 -17.55 24.38 28.73
N ALA A 170 -18.22 24.40 27.58
CA ALA A 170 -19.62 23.96 27.48
C ALA A 170 -19.79 22.44 27.69
N MET A 171 -18.77 21.64 27.39
CA MET A 171 -18.77 20.18 27.54
C MET A 171 -18.35 19.73 28.94
N SER A 172 -17.51 20.50 29.65
CA SER A 172 -17.07 20.19 31.02
C SER A 172 -18.11 20.58 32.10
N GLY A 173 -19.09 21.42 31.76
CA GLY A 173 -20.17 21.86 32.67
C GLY A 173 -21.28 20.83 32.94
N ARG A 174 -21.22 19.62 32.38
CA ARG A 174 -22.20 18.53 32.65
C ARG A 174 -21.63 17.42 33.54
N GLN A 175 -21.02 17.79 34.65
CA GLN A 175 -20.95 16.89 35.82
C GLN A 175 -21.20 17.71 37.09
N LYS A 176 -22.48 17.87 37.42
CA LYS A 176 -22.97 17.94 38.79
C LYS A 176 -24.21 17.08 38.89
#